data_AF-A0A251XGP1-F1
#
_entry.id   AF-A0A251XGP1-F1
#
_cell.length_a   1.000
_cell.length_b   1.000
_cell.length_c   1.000
_cell.angle_alpha   90.00
_cell.angle_beta   90.00
_cell.angle_gamma   90.00
#
_symmetry.space_group_name_H-M   'P 1'
#
loop_
_entity.id
_entity.type
_entity.pdbx_description
1 polymer ?
#
loop_
_entity_poly.entity_id
_entity_poly.type
_entity_poly.pdbx_seq_one_letter_code
_entity_poly.pdbx_strand_id
1 'polypeptide(L)' 'MKISESIDYVLAVGPRRAFPTHEMVLSTAGKAMSNGRLQWATEQGGGEFHALEPGDSIDL' A
#
# COMPACT_ATOMS: atom_id res chain seq x y z
N MET A 1 9.80 0.41 -8.38
CA MET A 1 9.18 -0.91 -8.22
C MET A 1 7.92 -0.93 -9.06
N LYS A 2 7.69 -1.98 -9.84
CA LYS A 2 6.42 -2.18 -10.55
C LYS A 2 5.36 -2.56 -9.51
N ILE A 3 4.11 -2.16 -9.73
CA ILE A 3 3.02 -2.46 -8.78
C ILE A 3 2.87 -3.97 -8.52
N SER A 4 3.12 -4.81 -9.52
CA SER A 4 3.11 -6.27 -9.36
C SER A 4 4.13 -6.75 -8.32
N GLU A 5 5.34 -6.20 -8.32
CA GLU A 5 6.40 -6.58 -7.38
C GLU A 5 6.01 -6.18 -5.95
N SER A 6 5.35 -5.03 -5.78
CA SER A 6 4.86 -4.59 -4.47
C SER A 6 3.72 -5.46 -3.96
N ILE A 7 2.80 -5.89 -4.83
CA ILE A 7 1.73 -6.83 -4.49
C ILE A 7 2.32 -8.18 -4.06
N ASP A 8 3.23 -8.74 -4.85
CA ASP A 8 3.88 -10.02 -4.56
C ASP A 8 4.60 -9.99 -3.20
N TYR A 9 5.29 -8.88 -2.90
CA TYR A 9 5.92 -8.67 -1.61
C TYR A 9 4.91 -8.65 -0.44
N VAL A 10 3.82 -7.89 -0.57
CA VAL A 10 2.80 -7.79 0.49
C VAL A 10 2.13 -9.15 0.73
N LEU A 11 1.79 -9.90 -0.32
CA LEU A 11 1.19 -11.23 -0.18
C LEU A 11 2.16 -12.24 0.45
N ALA A 12 3.45 -12.18 0.11
CA ALA A 12 4.46 -13.07 0.65
C ALA A 12 4.77 -12.77 2.14
N VAL A 13 4.78 -11.49 2.53
CA VAL A 13 5.09 -11.08 3.91
C VAL A 13 3.88 -11.20 4.83
N GLY A 14 2.66 -10.95 4.33
CA GLY A 14 1.44 -10.91 5.14
C GLY A 14 1.53 -9.87 6.27
N PRO A 15 1.82 -8.59 5.96
CA PRO A 15 2.09 -7.60 6.99
C PRO A 15 0.83 -7.29 7.82
N ARG A 16 1.03 -7.02 9.12
CA ARG A 16 -0.05 -6.56 10.03
C ARG A 16 -0.56 -5.16 9.68
N ARG A 17 0.33 -4.29 9.18
CA ARG A 17 0.04 -2.93 8.74
C ARG A 17 0.91 -2.58 7.53
N ALA A 18 0.38 -1.86 6.55
CA ALA A 18 1.14 -1.42 5.38
C ALA A 18 0.76 -0.01 4.92
N PHE A 19 1.73 0.77 4.44
CA PHE A 19 1.52 2.06 3.78
C PHE A 19 2.56 2.27 2.68
N PRO A 20 2.23 2.92 1.56
CA PRO A 20 3.17 3.21 0.48
C PRO A 20 3.90 4.54 0.73
N THR A 21 5.09 4.73 0.13
CA THR A 21 5.94 5.93 0.35
C THR A 21 6.41 6.65 -0.91
N HIS A 22 6.23 6.08 -2.11
CA HIS A 22 6.77 6.61 -3.38
C HIS A 22 5.74 6.58 -4.53
N GLU A 23 4.46 6.61 -4.20
CA GLU A 23 3.34 6.58 -5.15
C GLU A 23 2.93 7.98 -5.62
N MET A 24 3.41 9.06 -5.00
CA MET A 24 3.11 10.45 -5.36
C MET A 24 3.66 10.89 -6.73
N VAL A 25 4.53 10.09 -7.36
CA VAL A 25 4.96 10.31 -8.75
C VAL A 25 3.90 9.89 -9.77
N LEU A 26 2.85 9.19 -9.33
CA LEU A 26 1.73 8.80 -10.17
C LEU A 26 0.74 9.96 -10.30
N SER A 27 -0.06 9.94 -11.37
CA SER A 27 -1.28 10.75 -11.41
C SER A 27 -2.21 10.36 -10.27
N THR A 28 -3.15 11.23 -9.89
CA THR A 28 -4.15 10.93 -8.85
C THR A 28 -4.89 9.61 -9.10
N ALA A 29 -5.28 9.34 -10.34
CA ALA A 29 -5.90 8.08 -10.72
C ALA A 29 -4.94 6.88 -10.57
N GLY A 30 -3.66 7.06 -10.96
CA GLY A 30 -2.62 6.04 -10.78
C GLY A 30 -2.36 5.73 -9.30
N LYS A 31 -2.27 6.76 -8.45
CA LYS A 31 -2.14 6.64 -7.00
C LYS A 31 -3.32 5.86 -6.41
N ALA A 32 -4.55 6.24 -6.76
CA ALA A 32 -5.75 5.55 -6.28
C ALA A 32 -5.78 4.06 -6.68
N MET A 33 -5.43 3.74 -7.92
CA MET A 33 -5.33 2.34 -8.37
C MET A 33 -4.24 1.58 -7.62
N SER A 34 -3.05 2.18 -7.46
CA SER A 34 -1.94 1.56 -6.74
C SER A 34 -2.32 1.26 -5.28
N ASN A 35 -2.91 2.23 -4.59
CA ASN A 35 -3.37 2.09 -3.22
C ASN A 35 -4.44 1.00 -3.08
N GLY A 36 -5.42 0.95 -3.98
CA GLY A 36 -6.45 -0.09 -3.96
C GLY A 36 -5.89 -1.50 -4.13
N ARG A 37 -4.83 -1.67 -4.94
CA ARG A 37 -4.16 -2.98 -5.09
C ARG A 37 -3.38 -3.39 -3.86
N LEU A 38 -2.70 -2.46 -3.21
CA LEU A 38 -1.95 -2.73 -1.98
C LEU A 38 -2.87 -2.97 -0.79
N GLN A 39 -3.98 -2.22 -0.71
CA GLN A 39 -5.04 -2.46 0.27
C GLN A 39 -5.58 -3.88 0.15
N TRP A 40 -6.04 -4.25 -1.05
CA TRP A 40 -6.54 -5.60 -1.31
C TRP A 40 -5.52 -6.67 -0.91
N ALA A 41 -4.25 -6.51 -1.28
CA ALA A 41 -3.21 -7.48 -0.94
C ALA A 41 -2.96 -7.59 0.57
N THR A 42 -2.97 -6.45 1.28
CA THR A 42 -2.75 -6.39 2.74
C THR A 42 -3.90 -7.05 3.50
N GLU A 43 -5.14 -6.77 3.09
CA GLU A 43 -6.35 -7.32 3.72
C GLU A 43 -6.48 -8.83 3.52
N GLN A 44 -5.92 -9.41 2.45
CA GLN A 44 -5.86 -10.87 2.29
C GLN A 44 -5.02 -11.56 3.38
N GLY A 45 -4.02 -10.87 3.93
CA GLY A 45 -3.24 -11.34 5.07
C GLY A 45 -3.86 -11.03 6.44
N GLY A 46 -5.04 -10.41 6.47
CA GLY A 46 -5.67 -9.91 7.69
C GLY A 46 -5.01 -8.64 8.27
N GLY A 47 -4.16 -7.97 7.49
CA GLY A 47 -3.53 -6.71 7.86
C GLY A 47 -4.38 -5.49 7.54
N GLU A 48 -3.96 -4.34 8.06
CA GLU A 48 -4.59 -3.04 7.81
C GLU A 48 -3.74 -2.19 6.85
N PHE A 49 -4.36 -1.60 5.84
CA PHE A 49 -3.67 -0.71 4.91
C PHE A 49 -3.96 0.75 5.23
N HIS A 50 -2.91 1.57 5.29
CA HIS A 50 -2.99 3.00 5.56
C HIS A 50 -2.50 3.77 4.33
N ALA A 51 -3.41 4.51 3.68
CA ALA A 51 -3.06 5.42 2.59
C ALA A 51 -2.64 6.78 3.18
N LEU A 52 -1.44 6.84 3.77
CA LEU A 52 -0.95 8.06 4.41
C LEU A 52 -0.75 9.18 3.37
N GLU A 53 -1.27 10.37 3.70
CA GLU A 53 -0.96 11.59 2.97
C GLU A 53 0.29 12.28 3.58
N PRO A 54 0.93 13.20 2.84
CA PRO A 54 2.10 13.91 3.36
C PRO A 54 1.81 14.64 4.67
N GLY A 55 2.53 14.25 5.73
CA GLY A 55 2.35 14.80 7.08
C GLY A 55 1.51 13.94 8.01
N ASP A 56 0.83 12.91 7.49
CA ASP A 56 0.14 11.92 8.32
C ASP A 56 1.13 11.04 9.10
N SER A 57 0.67 10.50 10.21
CA SER A 57 1.42 9.55 11.04
C SER A 57 0.48 8.48 11.60
N ILE A 58 1.06 7.33 11.94
CA ILE A 58 0.38 6.25 12.65
C ILE A 58 1.22 5.82 13.83
N ASP A 59 0.56 5.50 14.94
CA ASP A 59 1.19 4.91 16.13
C ASP A 59 1.33 3.39 15.98
N LEU A 60 2.28 2.81 16.72
CA LEU A 60 2.60 1.39 16.67
C LEU A 60 2.02 0.58 17.84
#